data_AF-A0A421CM16-F1
#
_entry.id   AF-A0A421CM16-F1
#
_cell.length_a   1.000
_cell.length_b   1.000
_cell.length_c   1.000
_cell.angle_alpha   90.00
_cell.angle_beta   90.00
_cell.angle_gamma   90.00
#
_symmetry.space_group_name_H-M   'P 1'
#
loop_
_entity.id
_entity.type
_entity.pdbx_description
1 polymer ?
#
loop_
_entity_poly.entity_id
_entity_poly.type
_entity_poly.pdbx_seq_one_letter_code
_entity_poly.pdbx_strand_id
1 'polypeptide(L)'
;MKNPLYLKILFLVLSGVLGLLAGIEFWELRHYKETVVVSEDFSEKIMLSQYLPSLKNTWGDTPIYIYDSGVPGGSMLVLGGTHPYEPATTLATYVMMENIDVTSGKVYIIPHANMSASTLGMLGNAYIKYYHIETPWGQKKYRVGDRGTNPLDQWPDPFTYVHYPSTQNLAYQDIRNLNRTFPGRPDGTLTERISYAIMELIRNEDIDIFFDFHEASLMYPVVSTYVAHDRSMDIAMMAAMMLSATQFPMKCEASPKNLRGLTHREVGDFSNTLAILMETPEAFIDRVVGRMSEELMLEGKDEFLQTAAEKGLVYCDYDIYEGFPDALGNMIIGTPMDYRVGRHLSGTLEALNWMNQFFPDKAISVTFPNYVDVMSNGSGYYLHDPSKADPSRVFQN
;
A
#
# COMPACT_ATOMS: atom_id res chain seq x y z
N MET A 1 4.23 -56.58 13.09
CA MET A 1 3.42 -55.75 12.16
C MET A 1 4.18 -55.61 10.84
N LYS A 2 3.66 -56.18 9.74
CA LYS A 2 4.28 -56.03 8.41
C LYS A 2 4.27 -54.55 8.04
N ASN A 3 5.43 -54.00 7.68
CA ASN A 3 5.57 -52.64 7.18
C ASN A 3 4.84 -52.55 5.82
N PRO A 4 3.65 -51.94 5.75
CA PRO A 4 2.83 -52.01 4.55
C PRO A 4 3.40 -51.02 3.51
N LEU A 5 4.30 -51.49 2.65
CA LEU A 5 4.89 -50.72 1.55
C LEU A 5 3.83 -49.99 0.72
N TYR A 6 2.65 -50.60 0.53
CA TYR A 6 1.53 -50.00 -0.17
C TYR A 6 0.97 -48.74 0.54
N LEU A 7 0.90 -48.70 1.87
CA LEU A 7 0.47 -47.50 2.60
C LEU A 7 1.51 -46.38 2.46
N LYS A 8 2.80 -46.72 2.47
CA LYS A 8 3.88 -45.73 2.26
C LYS A 8 3.80 -45.11 0.86
N ILE A 9 3.59 -45.94 -0.16
CA ILE A 9 3.40 -45.47 -1.54
C ILE A 9 2.14 -44.62 -1.63
N LEU A 10 1.03 -45.05 -1.02
CA LEU A 10 -0.20 -44.27 -0.97
C LEU A 10 0.01 -42.89 -0.33
N PHE A 11 0.64 -42.82 0.85
CA PHE A 11 0.94 -41.54 1.50
C PHE A 11 1.89 -40.67 0.68
N LEU A 12 2.88 -41.26 0.01
CA LEU A 12 3.78 -40.53 -0.88
C LEU A 12 3.03 -39.94 -2.08
N VAL A 13 2.15 -40.73 -2.71
CA VAL A 13 1.31 -40.27 -3.83
C VAL A 13 0.36 -39.17 -3.37
N LEU A 14 -0.33 -39.35 -2.24
CA LEU A 14 -1.22 -38.33 -1.68
C LEU A 14 -0.46 -37.03 -1.34
N SER A 15 0.72 -37.14 -0.74
CA SER A 15 1.57 -35.98 -0.45
C SER A 15 2.04 -35.30 -1.73
N GLY A 16 2.37 -36.07 -2.77
CA GLY A 16 2.73 -35.55 -4.09
C GLY A 16 1.57 -34.81 -4.78
N VAL A 17 0.35 -35.36 -4.70
CA VAL A 17 -0.86 -34.69 -5.23
C VAL A 17 -1.13 -33.39 -4.48
N LEU A 18 -1.08 -33.40 -3.14
CA LEU A 18 -1.26 -32.19 -2.35
C LEU A 18 -0.17 -31.14 -2.63
N GLY A 19 1.09 -31.58 -2.78
CA GLY A 19 2.20 -30.71 -3.14
C GLY A 19 2.05 -30.10 -4.53
N LEU A 20 1.55 -30.86 -5.51
CA LEU A 20 1.25 -30.35 -6.86
C LEU A 20 0.11 -29.33 -6.84
N LEU A 21 -0.98 -29.62 -6.13
CA LEU A 21 -2.11 -28.68 -6.01
C LEU A 21 -1.69 -27.37 -5.34
N ALA A 22 -0.97 -27.45 -4.22
CA ALA A 22 -0.42 -26.26 -3.57
C ALA A 22 0.58 -25.52 -4.47
N GLY A 23 1.43 -26.25 -5.20
CA GLY A 23 2.38 -25.68 -6.15
C GLY A 23 1.71 -24.91 -7.28
N ILE A 24 0.58 -25.40 -7.81
CA ILE A 24 -0.23 -24.69 -8.80
C ILE A 24 -0.76 -23.38 -8.21
N GLU A 25 -1.32 -23.42 -6.99
CA GLU A 25 -1.85 -22.21 -6.35
C GLU A 25 -0.79 -21.13 -6.09
N PHE A 26 0.39 -21.52 -5.62
CA PHE A 26 1.51 -20.60 -5.43
C PHE A 26 2.01 -20.04 -6.76
N TRP A 27 2.07 -20.89 -7.80
CA TRP A 27 2.47 -20.45 -9.13
C TRP A 27 1.47 -19.46 -9.72
N GLU A 28 0.17 -19.70 -9.56
CA GLU A 28 -0.91 -18.81 -10.02
C GLU A 28 -0.83 -17.44 -9.33
N LEU A 29 -0.70 -17.39 -7.99
CA LEU A 29 -0.57 -16.12 -7.28
C LEU A 29 0.68 -15.34 -7.71
N ARG A 30 1.81 -16.03 -7.82
CA ARG A 30 3.09 -15.43 -8.21
C ARG A 30 3.06 -14.83 -9.62
N HIS A 31 2.36 -15.45 -10.56
CA HIS A 31 2.28 -15.02 -11.95
C HIS A 31 0.97 -14.31 -12.31
N TYR A 32 0.10 -14.09 -11.33
CA TYR A 32 -1.08 -13.29 -11.52
C TYR A 32 -0.66 -11.90 -12.00
N LYS A 33 -1.50 -11.29 -12.85
CA LYS A 33 -1.28 -9.93 -13.34
C LYS A 33 -2.53 -9.13 -13.14
N GLU A 34 -2.38 -7.97 -12.52
CA GLU A 34 -3.47 -7.05 -12.30
C GLU A 34 -3.57 -6.09 -13.47
N THR A 35 -4.79 -5.86 -13.94
CA THR A 35 -5.03 -4.95 -15.06
C THR A 35 -5.36 -3.56 -14.52
N VAL A 36 -4.75 -2.53 -15.10
CA VAL A 36 -5.08 -1.12 -14.84
C VAL A 36 -5.38 -0.41 -16.16
N VAL A 37 -6.37 0.47 -16.14
CA VAL A 37 -6.77 1.30 -17.29
C VAL A 37 -6.47 2.75 -16.96
N VAL A 38 -5.28 3.23 -17.33
CA VAL A 38 -4.81 4.56 -16.93
C VAL A 38 -5.67 5.68 -17.56
N SER A 39 -5.74 6.82 -16.87
CA SER A 39 -6.49 8.00 -17.30
C SER A 39 -5.95 8.60 -18.61
N GLU A 40 -6.64 9.62 -19.14
CA GLU A 40 -6.22 10.32 -20.35
C GLU A 40 -4.91 11.10 -20.19
N ASP A 41 -4.58 11.51 -18.97
CA ASP A 41 -3.37 12.27 -18.63
C ASP A 41 -2.12 11.40 -18.47
N PHE A 42 -2.26 10.08 -18.66
CA PHE A 42 -1.12 9.17 -18.63
C PHE A 42 -0.09 9.53 -19.69
N SER A 43 1.16 9.72 -19.27
CA SER A 43 2.26 10.08 -20.16
C SER A 43 3.10 8.86 -20.54
N GLU A 44 3.63 8.14 -19.54
CA GLU A 44 4.47 6.97 -19.79
C GLU A 44 4.54 5.99 -18.60
N LYS A 45 4.92 4.76 -18.92
CA LYS A 45 5.21 3.70 -17.96
C LYS A 45 6.69 3.35 -18.07
N ILE A 46 7.41 3.54 -16.97
CA ILE A 46 8.81 3.11 -16.84
C ILE A 46 8.93 2.00 -15.79
N MET A 47 10.12 1.41 -15.67
CA MET A 47 10.43 0.39 -14.67
C MET A 47 11.42 0.94 -13.65
N LEU A 48 11.29 0.54 -12.38
CA LEU A 48 12.17 0.98 -11.29
C LEU A 48 13.65 0.68 -11.58
N SER A 49 13.94 -0.34 -12.39
CA SER A 49 15.29 -0.66 -12.87
C SER A 49 15.94 0.42 -13.73
N GLN A 50 15.22 1.45 -14.19
CA GLN A 50 15.83 2.65 -14.77
C GLN A 50 16.71 3.40 -13.75
N TYR A 51 16.31 3.41 -12.48
CA TYR A 51 17.07 4.06 -11.40
C TYR A 51 18.08 3.11 -10.73
N LEU A 52 17.89 1.80 -10.87
CA LEU A 52 18.88 0.80 -10.46
C LEU A 52 18.87 -0.42 -11.41
N PRO A 53 19.79 -0.49 -12.39
CA PRO A 53 19.80 -1.54 -13.40
C PRO A 53 19.86 -2.97 -12.86
N SER A 54 20.38 -3.17 -11.64
CA SER A 54 20.48 -4.48 -10.99
C SER A 54 19.12 -5.08 -10.58
N LEU A 55 18.03 -4.30 -10.61
CA LEU A 55 16.67 -4.78 -10.40
C LEU A 55 16.07 -5.42 -11.66
N LYS A 56 16.59 -5.12 -12.86
CA LYS A 56 16.01 -5.57 -14.12
C LYS A 56 15.84 -7.09 -14.15
N ASN A 57 14.66 -7.55 -14.54
CA ASN A 57 14.26 -8.97 -14.56
C ASN A 57 14.23 -9.66 -13.17
N THR A 58 14.18 -8.90 -12.08
CA THR A 58 13.89 -9.42 -10.75
C THR A 58 12.46 -9.07 -10.34
N TRP A 59 11.94 -9.72 -9.30
CA TRP A 59 10.65 -9.36 -8.70
C TRP A 59 10.68 -8.06 -7.88
N GLY A 60 11.85 -7.40 -7.78
CA GLY A 60 11.94 -6.03 -7.25
C GLY A 60 11.80 -4.95 -8.32
N ASP A 61 11.72 -5.32 -9.60
CA ASP A 61 11.49 -4.35 -10.69
C ASP A 61 9.99 -4.08 -10.82
N THR A 62 9.54 -2.96 -10.26
CA THR A 62 8.14 -2.56 -10.27
C THR A 62 7.89 -1.43 -11.28
N PRO A 63 6.73 -1.39 -11.95
CA PRO A 63 6.40 -0.30 -12.85
C PRO A 63 6.12 1.01 -12.10
N ILE A 64 6.52 2.11 -12.73
CA ILE A 64 6.20 3.48 -12.33
C ILE A 64 5.35 4.09 -13.43
N TYR A 65 4.21 4.64 -13.05
CA TYR A 65 3.29 5.32 -13.95
C TYR A 65 3.44 6.83 -13.78
N ILE A 66 3.67 7.53 -14.88
CA ILE A 66 3.98 8.96 -14.92
C ILE A 66 2.85 9.72 -15.61
N TYR A 67 2.43 10.80 -14.97
CA TYR A 67 1.42 11.75 -15.44
C TYR A 67 2.05 13.15 -15.42
N ASP A 68 2.49 13.63 -16.57
CA ASP A 68 3.16 14.91 -16.77
C ASP A 68 2.24 15.82 -17.57
N SER A 69 1.78 16.92 -16.96
CA SER A 69 0.88 17.85 -17.66
C SER A 69 1.57 18.67 -18.74
N GLY A 70 2.91 18.69 -18.76
CA GLY A 70 3.70 19.63 -19.56
C GLY A 70 3.60 21.09 -19.10
N VAL A 71 2.83 21.37 -18.05
CA VAL A 71 2.72 22.70 -17.42
C VAL A 71 3.60 22.73 -16.17
N PRO A 72 4.51 23.71 -16.03
CA PRO A 72 5.37 23.82 -14.86
C PRO A 72 4.59 23.80 -13.53
N GLY A 73 5.11 23.05 -12.56
CA GLY A 73 4.55 22.88 -11.22
C GLY A 73 5.40 21.91 -10.41
N GLY A 74 4.99 21.62 -9.18
CA GLY A 74 5.66 20.66 -8.32
C GLY A 74 5.46 19.20 -8.74
N SER A 75 6.16 18.31 -8.04
CA SER A 75 6.14 16.88 -8.33
C SER A 75 5.72 16.03 -7.12
N MET A 76 4.96 14.97 -7.37
CA MET A 76 4.47 14.05 -6.32
C MET A 76 4.82 12.59 -6.65
N LEU A 77 5.25 11.83 -5.64
CA LEU A 77 5.34 10.36 -5.70
C LEU A 77 4.36 9.73 -4.72
N VAL A 78 3.58 8.76 -5.19
CA VAL A 78 2.69 7.93 -4.38
C VAL A 78 3.10 6.46 -4.46
N LEU A 79 3.32 5.83 -3.30
CA LEU A 79 3.52 4.40 -3.18
C LEU A 79 2.27 3.72 -2.62
N GLY A 80 1.80 2.69 -3.32
CA GLY A 80 0.93 1.65 -2.80
C GLY A 80 1.67 0.32 -2.77
N GLY A 81 1.14 -0.66 -2.03
CA GLY A 81 1.72 -2.00 -1.99
C GLY A 81 3.16 -2.04 -1.47
N THR A 82 3.52 -1.14 -0.54
CA THR A 82 4.73 -1.28 0.27
C THR A 82 4.65 -2.56 1.10
N HIS A 83 3.45 -2.83 1.63
CA HIS A 83 3.05 -4.14 2.13
C HIS A 83 1.79 -4.63 1.40
N PRO A 84 1.90 -5.52 0.40
CA PRO A 84 0.76 -6.01 -0.38
C PRO A 84 -0.33 -6.79 0.39
N TYR A 85 -0.13 -7.10 1.68
CA TYR A 85 -1.18 -7.58 2.58
C TYR A 85 -2.11 -6.46 3.10
N GLU A 86 -1.83 -5.19 2.78
CA GLU A 86 -2.62 -3.97 3.05
C GLU A 86 -3.26 -3.50 1.73
N PRO A 87 -4.34 -4.17 1.24
CA PRO A 87 -4.88 -4.05 -0.11
C PRO A 87 -5.49 -2.68 -0.45
N ALA A 88 -5.96 -1.88 0.51
CA ALA A 88 -6.55 -0.57 0.22
C ALA A 88 -5.50 0.39 -0.36
N THR A 89 -4.22 0.18 -0.04
CA THR A 89 -3.10 0.98 -0.55
C THR A 89 -2.98 0.86 -2.08
N THR A 90 -2.88 -0.38 -2.58
CA THR A 90 -2.83 -0.67 -4.01
C THR A 90 -4.14 -0.29 -4.70
N LEU A 91 -5.30 -0.59 -4.09
CA LEU A 91 -6.60 -0.23 -4.67
C LEU A 91 -6.75 1.29 -4.83
N ALA A 92 -6.34 2.08 -3.82
CA ALA A 92 -6.34 3.54 -3.90
C ALA A 92 -5.42 4.05 -5.00
N THR A 93 -4.23 3.46 -5.18
CA THR A 93 -3.37 3.81 -6.31
C THR A 93 -3.99 3.46 -7.67
N TYR A 94 -4.72 2.35 -7.79
CA TYR A 94 -5.46 2.05 -9.02
C TYR A 94 -6.59 3.04 -9.28
N VAL A 95 -7.42 3.35 -8.28
CA VAL A 95 -8.46 4.38 -8.41
C VAL A 95 -7.84 5.72 -8.83
N MET A 96 -6.72 6.11 -8.24
CA MET A 96 -5.99 7.33 -8.63
C MET A 96 -5.51 7.24 -10.09
N MET A 97 -4.80 6.17 -10.47
CA MET A 97 -4.23 6.00 -11.81
C MET A 97 -5.26 6.00 -12.94
N GLU A 98 -6.44 5.44 -12.68
CA GLU A 98 -7.51 5.35 -13.69
C GLU A 98 -8.29 6.67 -13.84
N ASN A 99 -8.17 7.61 -12.89
CA ASN A 99 -9.03 8.81 -12.83
C ASN A 99 -8.29 10.13 -12.63
N ILE A 100 -6.95 10.13 -12.54
CA ILE A 100 -6.19 11.35 -12.30
C ILE A 100 -6.20 12.29 -13.51
N ASP A 101 -6.44 13.56 -13.24
CA ASP A 101 -6.26 14.71 -14.14
C ASP A 101 -5.20 15.63 -13.49
N VAL A 102 -4.13 15.91 -14.22
CA VAL A 102 -2.99 16.72 -13.79
C VAL A 102 -3.01 18.03 -14.58
N THR A 103 -3.50 19.08 -13.96
CA THR A 103 -3.54 20.41 -14.57
C THR A 103 -2.17 21.10 -14.58
N SER A 104 -1.36 20.91 -13.53
CA SER A 104 0.01 21.46 -13.45
C SER A 104 0.92 20.60 -12.59
N GLY A 105 2.17 20.41 -13.03
CA GLY A 105 3.18 19.59 -12.36
C GLY A 105 3.19 18.14 -12.85
N LYS A 106 3.80 17.26 -12.05
CA LYS A 106 4.10 15.88 -12.46
C LYS A 106 3.84 14.88 -11.35
N VAL A 107 3.18 13.77 -11.66
CA VAL A 107 2.83 12.73 -10.69
C VAL A 107 3.43 11.38 -11.09
N TYR A 108 4.01 10.71 -10.11
CA TYR A 108 4.57 9.36 -10.20
C TYR A 108 3.78 8.45 -9.27
N ILE A 109 3.32 7.31 -9.78
CA ILE A 109 2.55 6.33 -8.98
C ILE A 109 3.18 4.95 -9.14
N ILE A 110 3.46 4.29 -8.02
CA ILE A 110 3.91 2.90 -7.94
C ILE A 110 2.84 2.09 -7.19
N PRO A 111 2.00 1.29 -7.87
CA PRO A 111 0.90 0.57 -7.20
C PRO A 111 1.36 -0.63 -6.36
N HIS A 112 2.55 -1.16 -6.65
CA HIS A 112 3.20 -2.23 -5.90
C HIS A 112 4.66 -1.88 -5.65
N ALA A 113 4.94 -1.10 -4.61
CA ALA A 113 6.30 -0.71 -4.26
C ALA A 113 7.20 -1.93 -3.96
N ASN A 114 6.62 -3.00 -3.40
CA ASN A 114 7.29 -4.29 -3.20
C ASN A 114 6.62 -5.41 -4.02
N MET A 115 6.80 -5.41 -5.34
CA MET A 115 6.20 -6.41 -6.23
C MET A 115 6.53 -7.87 -5.83
N SER A 116 7.72 -8.13 -5.28
CA SER A 116 8.08 -9.46 -4.77
C SER A 116 7.17 -9.90 -3.62
N ALA A 117 6.83 -9.00 -2.69
CA ALA A 117 5.88 -9.30 -1.62
C ALA A 117 4.46 -9.56 -2.13
N SER A 118 4.11 -9.09 -3.34
CA SER A 118 2.82 -9.37 -3.98
C SER A 118 2.73 -10.78 -4.57
N THR A 119 3.81 -11.57 -4.54
CA THR A 119 3.87 -12.92 -5.15
C THR A 119 3.64 -14.08 -4.19
N LEU A 120 3.40 -13.80 -2.91
CA LEU A 120 3.06 -14.79 -1.89
C LEU A 120 2.06 -14.20 -0.89
N GLY A 121 1.27 -15.05 -0.23
CA GLY A 121 0.48 -14.64 0.92
C GLY A 121 1.27 -14.78 2.22
N MET A 122 0.81 -14.10 3.27
CA MET A 122 1.44 -14.13 4.60
C MET A 122 1.53 -15.54 5.18
N LEU A 123 2.75 -15.98 5.48
CA LEU A 123 3.04 -17.32 6.01
C LEU A 123 2.36 -17.54 7.36
N GLY A 124 1.59 -18.62 7.48
CA GLY A 124 1.04 -19.09 8.76
C GLY A 124 -0.29 -18.44 9.18
N ASN A 125 -0.79 -17.44 8.44
CA ASN A 125 -1.99 -16.70 8.83
C ASN A 125 -3.25 -17.10 8.04
N ALA A 126 -3.14 -18.03 7.09
CA ALA A 126 -4.25 -18.49 6.24
C ALA A 126 -4.98 -17.34 5.50
N TYR A 127 -4.22 -16.35 5.03
CA TYR A 127 -4.76 -15.22 4.27
C TYR A 127 -5.37 -15.70 2.95
N ILE A 128 -6.43 -15.01 2.51
CA ILE A 128 -6.98 -15.17 1.16
C ILE A 128 -5.94 -14.77 0.12
N LYS A 129 -6.01 -15.37 -1.08
CA LYS A 129 -5.09 -15.05 -2.19
C LYS A 129 -5.53 -13.83 -3.01
N TYR A 130 -6.84 -13.63 -3.07
CA TYR A 130 -7.48 -12.63 -3.92
C TYR A 130 -8.69 -12.04 -3.22
N TYR A 131 -9.01 -10.80 -3.58
CA TYR A 131 -10.28 -10.15 -3.27
C TYR A 131 -10.91 -9.58 -4.55
N HIS A 132 -12.20 -9.30 -4.52
CA HIS A 132 -12.99 -8.85 -5.65
C HIS A 132 -13.70 -7.55 -5.30
N ILE A 133 -13.54 -6.56 -6.18
CA ILE A 133 -14.25 -5.28 -6.09
C ILE A 133 -15.37 -5.30 -7.12
N GLU A 134 -16.60 -5.06 -6.65
CA GLU A 134 -17.77 -4.90 -7.52
C GLU A 134 -17.60 -3.65 -8.39
N THR A 135 -17.90 -3.75 -9.67
CA THR A 135 -17.86 -2.63 -10.62
C THR A 135 -19.15 -2.56 -11.42
N PRO A 136 -19.47 -1.43 -12.07
CA PRO A 136 -20.64 -1.33 -12.94
C PRO A 136 -20.68 -2.32 -14.11
N TRP A 137 -19.56 -3.00 -14.39
CA TRP A 137 -19.39 -3.94 -15.50
C TRP A 137 -19.09 -5.38 -15.04
N GLY A 138 -19.17 -5.67 -13.74
CA GLY A 138 -18.95 -6.99 -13.18
C GLY A 138 -18.15 -6.93 -11.89
N GLN A 139 -17.05 -7.68 -11.84
CA GLN A 139 -16.13 -7.69 -10.71
C GLN A 139 -14.70 -7.58 -11.21
N LYS A 140 -13.86 -6.87 -10.47
CA LYS A 140 -12.41 -6.81 -10.71
C LYS A 140 -11.67 -7.52 -9.59
N LYS A 141 -10.84 -8.50 -9.97
CA LYS A 141 -10.07 -9.34 -9.05
C LYS A 141 -8.68 -8.73 -8.81
N TYR A 142 -8.29 -8.63 -7.56
CA TYR A 142 -6.98 -8.17 -7.11
C TYR A 142 -6.33 -9.21 -6.19
N ARG A 143 -5.01 -9.17 -6.07
CA ARG A 143 -4.25 -10.11 -5.23
C ARG A 143 -4.03 -9.53 -3.84
N VAL A 144 -3.87 -10.44 -2.88
CA VAL A 144 -3.38 -10.15 -1.53
C VAL A 144 -1.99 -10.76 -1.42
N GLY A 145 -1.02 -9.97 -0.97
CA GLY A 145 0.36 -10.43 -0.81
C GLY A 145 0.79 -10.60 0.66
N ASP A 146 2.08 -10.40 0.89
CA ASP A 146 2.74 -10.49 2.20
C ASP A 146 3.19 -9.09 2.66
N ARG A 147 3.56 -8.98 3.93
CA ARG A 147 4.25 -7.83 4.49
C ARG A 147 5.72 -7.75 4.05
N GLY A 148 6.35 -8.89 3.81
CA GLY A 148 7.77 -8.97 3.43
C GLY A 148 8.00 -9.49 2.01
N THR A 149 9.09 -9.04 1.39
CA THR A 149 9.64 -9.60 0.14
C THR A 149 9.69 -11.13 0.20
N ASN A 150 9.37 -11.78 -0.92
CA ASN A 150 9.25 -13.23 -0.99
C ASN A 150 10.59 -13.91 -0.65
N PRO A 151 10.61 -14.90 0.27
CA PRO A 151 11.82 -15.67 0.57
C PRO A 151 12.42 -16.40 -0.64
N LEU A 152 11.64 -16.66 -1.70
CA LEU A 152 12.17 -17.19 -2.96
C LEU A 152 13.05 -16.20 -3.73
N ASP A 153 12.83 -14.90 -3.52
CA ASP A 153 13.56 -13.81 -4.19
C ASP A 153 14.68 -13.24 -3.31
N GLN A 154 14.57 -13.43 -1.99
CA GLN A 154 15.55 -12.98 -1.01
C GLN A 154 15.68 -13.98 0.15
N TRP A 155 16.82 -14.68 0.19
CA TRP A 155 17.21 -15.60 1.25
C TRP A 155 18.74 -15.69 1.34
N PRO A 156 19.34 -15.94 2.52
CA PRO A 156 18.72 -16.12 3.84
C PRO A 156 18.44 -14.81 4.58
N ASP A 157 17.47 -14.86 5.50
CA ASP A 157 17.33 -13.82 6.53
C ASP A 157 18.52 -13.91 7.51
N PRO A 158 19.09 -12.78 7.97
CA PRO A 158 20.21 -12.78 8.90
C PRO A 158 19.77 -13.21 10.31
N PHE A 159 20.70 -13.40 11.24
CA PHE A 159 20.32 -13.57 12.65
C PHE A 159 19.75 -12.28 13.27
N THR A 160 20.26 -11.13 12.84
CA THR A 160 19.80 -9.78 13.21
C THR A 160 19.99 -8.90 12.00
N TYR A 161 18.99 -8.09 11.65
CA TYR A 161 19.15 -7.13 10.57
C TYR A 161 19.87 -5.89 11.12
N VAL A 162 20.99 -5.53 10.52
CA VAL A 162 21.73 -4.30 10.86
C VAL A 162 21.42 -3.27 9.80
N HIS A 163 20.59 -2.30 10.16
CA HIS A 163 20.06 -1.31 9.23
C HIS A 163 21.16 -0.37 8.69
N TYR A 164 21.28 -0.27 7.37
CA TYR A 164 22.17 0.72 6.73
C TYR A 164 21.42 2.03 6.44
N PRO A 165 22.02 3.21 6.70
CA PRO A 165 23.38 3.44 7.22
C PRO A 165 23.45 3.53 8.75
N SER A 166 22.32 3.46 9.45
CA SER A 166 22.25 3.78 10.88
C SER A 166 23.00 2.82 11.82
N THR A 167 23.31 1.60 11.36
CA THR A 167 23.81 0.47 12.17
C THR A 167 22.87 0.00 13.28
N GLN A 168 21.61 0.44 13.30
CA GLN A 168 20.61 -0.01 14.27
C GLN A 168 20.30 -1.50 14.06
N ASN A 169 20.25 -2.26 15.17
CA ASN A 169 19.78 -3.63 15.16
C ASN A 169 18.24 -3.66 15.09
N LEU A 170 17.71 -4.33 14.07
CA LEU A 170 16.29 -4.56 13.82
C LEU A 170 16.00 -6.07 13.87
N ALA A 171 14.71 -6.44 13.85
CA ALA A 171 14.33 -7.85 13.82
C ALA A 171 14.85 -8.50 12.53
N TYR A 172 15.20 -9.78 12.58
CA TYR A 172 15.78 -10.46 11.41
C TYR A 172 14.92 -10.35 10.14
N GLN A 173 13.59 -10.46 10.32
CA GLN A 173 12.59 -10.38 9.26
C GLN A 173 12.42 -8.97 8.67
N ASP A 174 12.89 -7.93 9.37
CA ASP A 174 12.82 -6.55 8.88
C ASP A 174 13.67 -6.34 7.62
N ILE A 175 14.64 -7.23 7.34
CA ILE A 175 15.41 -7.17 6.08
C ILE A 175 14.54 -7.40 4.83
N ARG A 176 13.38 -8.04 4.97
CA ARG A 176 12.40 -8.26 3.89
C ARG A 176 11.27 -7.24 3.93
N ASN A 177 11.16 -6.43 4.97
CA ASN A 177 10.14 -5.40 5.09
C ASN A 177 10.63 -4.11 4.42
N LEU A 178 9.96 -3.70 3.33
CA LEU A 178 10.36 -2.51 2.57
C LEU A 178 10.32 -1.23 3.43
N ASN A 179 9.36 -1.10 4.35
CA ASN A 179 9.28 -0.01 5.33
C ASN A 179 10.27 -0.18 6.50
N ARG A 180 11.37 -0.93 6.31
CA ARG A 180 12.48 -1.06 7.26
C ARG A 180 13.86 -0.99 6.59
N THR A 181 13.93 -0.84 5.27
CA THR A 181 15.20 -0.88 4.54
C THR A 181 15.61 0.45 3.94
N PHE A 182 14.81 1.52 4.05
CA PHE A 182 15.18 2.85 3.53
C PHE A 182 16.35 3.47 4.32
N PRO A 183 17.28 4.20 3.69
CA PRO A 183 17.30 4.61 2.29
C PRO A 183 17.82 3.54 1.32
N GLY A 184 18.13 2.35 1.82
CA GLY A 184 18.63 1.23 1.02
C GLY A 184 20.09 1.40 0.61
N ARG A 185 20.57 0.42 -0.17
CA ARG A 185 21.89 0.45 -0.81
C ARG A 185 21.88 -0.36 -2.10
N PRO A 186 22.67 0.03 -3.12
CA PRO A 186 22.59 -0.56 -4.46
C PRO A 186 23.17 -1.98 -4.53
N ASP A 187 24.01 -2.36 -3.57
CA ASP A 187 24.67 -3.66 -3.42
C ASP A 187 24.10 -4.50 -2.26
N GLY A 188 22.95 -4.10 -1.73
CA GLY A 188 22.26 -4.78 -0.64
C GLY A 188 21.40 -5.98 -1.06
N THR A 189 20.54 -6.41 -0.14
CA THR A 189 19.49 -7.40 -0.44
C THR A 189 18.50 -6.88 -1.49
N LEU A 190 17.59 -7.72 -1.97
CA LEU A 190 16.58 -7.28 -2.94
C LEU A 190 15.74 -6.12 -2.37
N THR A 191 15.25 -6.22 -1.14
CA THR A 191 14.46 -5.18 -0.48
C THR A 191 15.27 -3.89 -0.29
N GLU A 192 16.54 -3.99 0.13
CA GLU A 192 17.43 -2.82 0.25
C GLU A 192 17.65 -2.12 -1.11
N ARG A 193 17.77 -2.90 -2.19
CA ARG A 193 17.91 -2.38 -3.56
C ARG A 193 16.63 -1.73 -4.08
N ILE A 194 15.46 -2.25 -3.72
CA ILE A 194 14.16 -1.61 -4.02
C ILE A 194 14.09 -0.24 -3.34
N SER A 195 14.34 -0.17 -2.03
CA SER A 195 14.34 1.11 -1.31
C SER A 195 15.39 2.09 -1.85
N TYR A 196 16.57 1.61 -2.25
CA TYR A 196 17.58 2.44 -2.90
C TYR A 196 17.08 3.03 -4.22
N ALA A 197 16.49 2.20 -5.07
CA ALA A 197 16.00 2.65 -6.37
C ALA A 197 14.85 3.65 -6.25
N ILE A 198 13.95 3.48 -5.27
CA ILE A 198 12.91 4.47 -4.95
C ILE A 198 13.56 5.79 -4.50
N MET A 199 14.59 5.73 -3.66
CA MET A 199 15.32 6.94 -3.25
C MET A 199 16.04 7.62 -4.43
N GLU A 200 16.58 6.87 -5.38
CA GLU A 200 17.16 7.41 -6.60
C GLU A 200 16.11 8.03 -7.52
N LEU A 201 14.92 7.45 -7.63
CA LEU A 201 13.79 8.09 -8.32
C LEU A 201 13.47 9.43 -7.68
N ILE A 202 13.34 9.48 -6.34
CA ILE A 202 13.02 10.71 -5.60
C ILE A 202 14.06 11.80 -5.86
N ARG A 203 15.35 11.44 -5.91
CA ARG A 203 16.45 12.39 -6.14
C ARG A 203 16.61 12.82 -7.60
N ASN A 204 16.40 11.91 -8.56
CA ASN A 204 16.60 12.23 -9.98
C ASN A 204 15.41 12.99 -10.58
N GLU A 205 14.21 12.75 -10.07
CA GLU A 205 12.98 13.41 -10.53
C GLU A 205 12.60 14.63 -9.67
N ASP A 206 13.47 15.00 -8.72
CA ASP A 206 13.28 16.13 -7.78
C ASP A 206 11.88 16.13 -7.14
N ILE A 207 11.47 14.99 -6.56
CA ILE A 207 10.13 14.83 -6.00
C ILE A 207 9.88 15.80 -4.84
N ASP A 208 8.89 16.70 -4.97
CA ASP A 208 8.58 17.71 -3.95
C ASP A 208 7.87 17.12 -2.73
N ILE A 209 6.91 16.21 -2.95
CA ILE A 209 6.16 15.54 -1.89
C ILE A 209 6.00 14.05 -2.15
N PHE A 210 6.14 13.27 -1.09
CA PHE A 210 6.14 11.82 -1.13
C PHE A 210 5.05 11.27 -0.20
N PHE A 211 4.24 10.36 -0.72
CA PHE A 211 3.23 9.63 0.03
C PHE A 211 3.50 8.13 -0.01
N ASP A 212 3.50 7.50 1.16
CA ASP A 212 3.50 6.04 1.32
C ASP A 212 2.19 5.60 1.97
N PHE A 213 1.37 4.85 1.24
CA PHE A 213 0.08 4.38 1.73
C PHE A 213 0.28 3.08 2.50
N HIS A 214 -0.22 3.03 3.74
CA HIS A 214 -0.21 1.88 4.64
C HIS A 214 -1.59 1.67 5.27
N GLU A 215 -1.77 0.48 5.80
CA GLU A 215 -2.87 0.19 6.71
C GLU A 215 -2.33 -0.39 8.02
N ALA A 216 -3.08 -0.15 9.10
CA ALA A 216 -2.67 -0.55 10.43
C ALA A 216 -3.80 -1.27 11.17
N SER A 217 -3.38 -2.22 12.01
CA SER A 217 -4.24 -2.83 13.03
C SER A 217 -4.86 -1.74 13.91
N LEU A 218 -6.15 -1.88 14.21
CA LEU A 218 -6.91 -0.98 15.07
C LEU A 218 -6.39 -1.01 16.50
N MET A 219 -5.77 -2.12 16.92
CA MET A 219 -5.11 -2.26 18.23
C MET A 219 -3.70 -1.63 18.28
N TYR A 220 -3.22 -1.02 17.19
CA TYR A 220 -1.94 -0.30 17.14
C TYR A 220 -2.17 1.21 17.22
N PRO A 221 -1.42 1.98 18.05
CA PRO A 221 -1.68 3.41 18.26
C PRO A 221 -1.54 4.28 17.00
N VAL A 222 -0.64 3.88 16.09
CA VAL A 222 -0.38 4.59 14.84
C VAL A 222 -1.29 4.00 13.76
N VAL A 223 -2.56 4.37 13.82
CA VAL A 223 -3.64 3.96 12.91
C VAL A 223 -4.55 5.15 12.65
N SER A 224 -5.20 5.24 11.48
CA SER A 224 -6.07 6.37 11.11
C SER A 224 -5.36 7.72 11.23
N THR A 225 -4.14 7.81 10.69
CA THR A 225 -3.22 8.93 10.96
C THR A 225 -2.30 9.22 9.79
N TYR A 226 -1.84 10.47 9.69
CA TYR A 226 -0.57 10.75 9.03
C TYR A 226 0.59 10.39 9.95
N VAL A 227 1.72 9.99 9.38
CA VAL A 227 3.01 9.93 10.04
C VAL A 227 4.00 10.73 9.21
N ALA A 228 4.40 11.90 9.71
CA ALA A 228 5.12 12.88 8.92
C ALA A 228 6.58 13.04 9.35
N HIS A 229 7.46 13.24 8.38
CA HIS A 229 8.80 13.75 8.63
C HIS A 229 8.74 15.15 9.27
N ASP A 230 9.78 15.56 10.00
CA ASP A 230 9.82 16.86 10.69
C ASP A 230 9.52 18.04 9.74
N ARG A 231 9.98 17.93 8.49
CA ARG A 231 9.80 18.95 7.42
C ARG A 231 8.39 18.98 6.81
N SER A 232 7.61 17.93 6.96
CA SER A 232 6.23 17.81 6.45
C SER A 232 5.19 17.84 7.57
N MET A 233 5.62 18.01 8.83
CA MET A 233 4.74 17.93 10.00
C MET A 233 3.65 19.00 9.97
N ASP A 234 3.98 20.25 9.63
CA ASP A 234 3.00 21.33 9.56
C ASP A 234 1.94 21.06 8.47
N ILE A 235 2.35 20.51 7.31
CA ILE A 235 1.44 20.09 6.24
C ILE A 235 0.47 19.03 6.77
N ALA A 236 1.02 17.96 7.36
CA ALA A 236 0.23 16.82 7.82
C ALA A 236 -0.71 17.20 8.99
N MET A 237 -0.27 18.06 9.90
CA MET A 237 -1.10 18.54 11.01
C MET A 237 -2.28 19.38 10.50
N MET A 238 -2.04 20.33 9.59
CA MET A 238 -3.11 21.16 9.04
C MET A 238 -4.09 20.34 8.19
N ALA A 239 -3.58 19.39 7.40
CA ALA A 239 -4.40 18.48 6.63
C ALA A 239 -5.26 17.57 7.54
N ALA A 240 -4.68 17.00 8.58
CA ALA A 240 -5.39 16.19 9.57
C ALA A 240 -6.53 16.99 10.25
N MET A 241 -6.25 18.23 10.65
CA MET A 241 -7.24 19.12 11.25
C MET A 241 -8.38 19.42 10.27
N MET A 242 -8.07 19.73 9.01
CA MET A 242 -9.08 20.04 8.00
C MET A 242 -9.95 18.83 7.68
N LEU A 243 -9.36 17.66 7.45
CA LEU A 243 -10.09 16.41 7.21
C LEU A 243 -10.98 16.06 8.41
N SER A 244 -10.48 16.18 9.63
CA SER A 244 -11.27 15.93 10.85
C SER A 244 -12.46 16.86 10.99
N ALA A 245 -12.34 18.09 10.49
CA ALA A 245 -13.42 19.08 10.53
C ALA A 245 -14.44 18.92 9.39
N THR A 246 -14.07 18.30 8.27
CA THR A 246 -14.86 18.38 7.03
C THR A 246 -15.22 17.03 6.40
N GLN A 247 -14.47 15.97 6.68
CA GLN A 247 -14.69 14.66 6.06
C GLN A 247 -14.68 13.51 7.07
N PHE A 248 -13.54 13.24 7.72
CA PHE A 248 -13.37 12.10 8.64
C PHE A 248 -12.29 12.36 9.69
N PRO A 249 -12.36 11.73 10.88
CA PRO A 249 -11.32 11.84 11.89
C PRO A 249 -9.95 11.38 11.37
N MET A 250 -8.95 12.25 11.47
CA MET A 250 -7.59 11.99 11.01
C MET A 250 -6.60 12.49 12.07
N LYS A 251 -5.77 11.58 12.60
CA LYS A 251 -4.68 11.94 13.51
C LYS A 251 -3.44 12.39 12.72
N CYS A 252 -2.47 12.93 13.44
CA CYS A 252 -1.14 13.22 12.90
C CYS A 252 -0.09 12.85 13.95
N GLU A 253 0.90 12.05 13.54
CA GLU A 253 1.99 11.57 14.38
C GLU A 253 3.34 12.00 13.81
N ALA A 254 4.30 12.25 14.70
CA ALA A 254 5.66 12.53 14.28
C ALA A 254 6.37 11.24 13.89
N SER A 255 7.09 11.27 12.78
CA SER A 255 8.02 10.20 12.43
C SER A 255 9.10 10.05 13.50
N PRO A 256 9.27 8.86 14.12
CA PRO A 256 10.18 8.67 15.24
C PRO A 256 11.65 8.77 14.81
N LYS A 257 12.43 9.61 15.50
CA LYS A 257 13.85 9.84 15.16
C LYS A 257 14.77 8.64 15.42
N ASN A 258 14.42 7.82 16.42
CA ASN A 258 15.25 6.72 16.91
C ASN A 258 14.86 5.34 16.34
N LEU A 259 13.86 5.29 15.47
CA LEU A 259 13.47 4.06 14.76
C LEU A 259 13.79 4.25 13.28
N ARG A 260 14.88 3.64 12.84
CA ARG A 260 15.47 3.78 11.50
C ARG A 260 14.91 2.72 10.55
N GLY A 261 15.05 2.97 9.25
CA GLY A 261 14.56 2.11 8.17
C GLY A 261 13.15 2.45 7.67
N LEU A 262 12.40 3.29 8.39
CA LEU A 262 11.05 3.70 8.02
C LEU A 262 11.05 4.60 6.79
N THR A 263 10.14 4.38 5.85
CA THR A 263 9.97 5.16 4.62
C THR A 263 9.85 6.65 4.92
N HIS A 264 8.84 7.05 5.69
CA HIS A 264 8.60 8.45 6.06
C HIS A 264 9.74 9.10 6.86
N ARG A 265 10.61 8.33 7.53
CA ARG A 265 11.78 8.88 8.23
C ARG A 265 12.95 9.06 7.28
N GLU A 266 13.34 7.99 6.64
CA GLU A 266 14.58 7.88 5.87
C GLU A 266 14.47 8.59 4.53
N VAL A 267 13.28 8.56 3.89
CA VAL A 267 13.02 9.37 2.69
C VAL A 267 13.21 10.86 2.99
N GLY A 268 12.70 11.32 4.13
CA GLY A 268 12.85 12.71 4.56
C GLY A 268 14.25 13.09 5.04
N ASP A 269 15.02 12.15 5.60
CA ASP A 269 16.41 12.39 6.03
C ASP A 269 17.41 12.35 4.85
N PHE A 270 17.14 11.57 3.80
CA PHE A 270 18.07 11.29 2.69
C PHE A 270 17.64 11.87 1.33
N SER A 271 16.68 12.80 1.32
CA SER A 271 16.28 13.57 0.13
C SER A 271 15.74 14.94 0.52
N ASN A 272 15.35 15.76 -0.45
CA ASN A 272 14.71 17.05 -0.18
C ASN A 272 13.17 16.97 -0.12
N THR A 273 12.57 15.80 -0.37
CA THR A 273 11.12 15.64 -0.45
C THR A 273 10.41 15.84 0.89
N LEU A 274 9.16 16.30 0.85
CA LEU A 274 8.25 16.36 1.98
C LEU A 274 7.63 14.97 2.17
N ALA A 275 8.17 14.16 3.09
CA ALA A 275 7.78 12.76 3.24
C ALA A 275 6.61 12.56 4.22
N ILE A 276 5.55 11.90 3.78
CA ILE A 276 4.36 11.60 4.57
C ILE A 276 3.98 10.13 4.35
N LEU A 277 3.67 9.42 5.43
CA LEU A 277 3.00 8.12 5.38
C LEU A 277 1.56 8.30 5.87
N MET A 278 0.62 7.53 5.31
CA MET A 278 -0.78 7.49 5.76
C MET A 278 -1.16 6.09 6.20
N GLU A 279 -1.74 5.98 7.38
CA GLU A 279 -2.30 4.74 7.93
C GLU A 279 -3.83 4.80 7.90
N THR A 280 -4.48 3.80 7.31
CA THR A 280 -5.92 3.57 7.45
C THR A 280 -6.21 2.34 8.34
N PRO A 281 -7.38 2.25 8.99
CA PRO A 281 -7.64 1.17 9.93
C PRO A 281 -8.05 -0.11 9.19
N GLU A 282 -7.27 -1.18 9.32
CA GLU A 282 -7.55 -2.48 8.70
C GLU A 282 -7.81 -3.57 9.74
N ALA A 283 -9.07 -3.97 9.86
CA ALA A 283 -9.48 -5.06 10.75
C ALA A 283 -8.85 -6.41 10.35
N PHE A 284 -8.60 -6.66 9.07
CA PHE A 284 -8.13 -7.97 8.59
C PHE A 284 -6.73 -8.35 9.12
N ILE A 285 -5.86 -7.37 9.38
CA ILE A 285 -4.48 -7.62 9.84
C ILE A 285 -4.34 -7.57 11.36
N ASP A 286 -5.45 -7.46 12.08
CA ASP A 286 -5.44 -7.35 13.52
C ASP A 286 -5.16 -8.69 14.22
N ARG A 287 -4.72 -8.62 15.48
CA ARG A 287 -4.28 -9.81 16.22
C ARG A 287 -5.43 -10.66 16.75
N VAL A 288 -6.56 -10.02 17.01
CA VAL A 288 -7.70 -10.61 17.70
C VAL A 288 -8.92 -10.49 16.77
N VAL A 289 -8.87 -11.25 15.69
CA VAL A 289 -9.92 -11.33 14.68
C VAL A 289 -10.32 -12.78 14.45
N GLY A 290 -11.50 -12.97 13.87
CA GLY A 290 -12.03 -14.25 13.48
C GLY A 290 -11.35 -14.80 12.23
N ARG A 291 -12.15 -15.43 11.37
CA ARG A 291 -11.66 -16.08 10.16
C ARG A 291 -11.16 -15.03 9.16
N MET A 292 -9.94 -15.22 8.65
CA MET A 292 -9.36 -14.45 7.53
C MET A 292 -10.14 -14.73 6.23
N SER A 293 -11.27 -14.06 6.05
CA SER A 293 -12.15 -14.15 4.87
C SER A 293 -12.06 -12.88 4.02
N GLU A 294 -12.50 -13.00 2.77
CA GLU A 294 -12.68 -11.85 1.89
C GLU A 294 -13.71 -10.86 2.43
N GLU A 295 -14.76 -11.34 3.11
CA GLU A 295 -15.75 -10.51 3.79
C GLU A 295 -15.12 -9.66 4.90
N LEU A 296 -14.28 -10.25 5.77
CA LEU A 296 -13.55 -9.48 6.78
C LEU A 296 -12.64 -8.44 6.14
N MET A 297 -11.96 -8.78 5.04
CA MET A 297 -11.11 -7.85 4.31
C MET A 297 -11.91 -6.69 3.70
N LEU A 298 -13.06 -6.96 3.09
CA LEU A 298 -13.83 -5.93 2.38
C LEU A 298 -14.71 -5.09 3.30
N GLU A 299 -15.35 -5.71 4.29
CA GLU A 299 -16.30 -5.03 5.19
C GLU A 299 -15.63 -4.53 6.47
N GLY A 300 -14.55 -5.18 6.92
CA GLY A 300 -13.86 -4.81 8.15
C GLY A 300 -14.70 -5.04 9.42
N LYS A 301 -15.64 -5.98 9.40
CA LYS A 301 -16.51 -6.31 10.54
C LYS A 301 -16.05 -7.59 11.23
N ASP A 302 -15.75 -7.49 12.52
CA ASP A 302 -15.33 -8.62 13.34
C ASP A 302 -15.83 -8.50 14.78
N GLU A 303 -16.40 -9.58 15.32
CA GLU A 303 -16.99 -9.61 16.66
C GLU A 303 -15.95 -9.57 17.79
N PHE A 304 -14.74 -10.10 17.55
CA PHE A 304 -13.67 -10.07 18.55
C PHE A 304 -13.04 -8.69 18.62
N LEU A 305 -12.87 -8.01 17.49
CA LEU A 305 -12.50 -6.60 17.47
C LEU A 305 -13.58 -5.70 18.05
N GLN A 306 -14.86 -5.98 17.80
CA GLN A 306 -15.96 -5.27 18.44
C GLN A 306 -15.85 -5.39 19.97
N THR A 307 -15.59 -6.60 20.48
CA THR A 307 -15.35 -6.84 21.90
C THR A 307 -14.12 -6.05 22.40
N ALA A 308 -13.04 -6.00 21.62
CA ALA A 308 -11.85 -5.22 21.98
C ALA A 308 -12.16 -3.71 22.02
N ALA A 309 -12.96 -3.21 21.08
CA ALA A 309 -13.39 -1.81 21.02
C ALA A 309 -14.25 -1.41 22.24
N GLU A 310 -15.21 -2.25 22.63
CA GLU A 310 -16.02 -2.06 23.84
C GLU A 310 -15.19 -2.03 25.14
N LYS A 311 -13.99 -2.62 25.12
CA LYS A 311 -13.03 -2.58 26.23
C LYS A 311 -12.02 -1.44 26.13
N GLY A 312 -12.12 -0.58 25.11
CA GLY A 312 -11.19 0.52 24.88
C GLY A 312 -9.78 0.07 24.51
N LEU A 313 -9.65 -1.07 23.82
CA LEU A 313 -8.37 -1.65 23.41
C LEU A 313 -7.97 -1.33 21.96
N VAL A 314 -8.79 -0.54 21.26
CA VAL A 314 -8.52 -0.02 19.91
C VAL A 314 -8.18 1.48 19.96
N TYR A 315 -7.47 1.97 18.96
CA TYR A 315 -6.94 3.35 18.88
C TYR A 315 -7.61 4.22 17.80
N CYS A 316 -8.73 3.74 17.24
CA CYS A 316 -9.62 4.47 16.35
C CYS A 316 -11.07 4.06 16.62
N ASP A 317 -12.02 4.83 16.11
CA ASP A 317 -13.44 4.47 16.21
C ASP A 317 -13.73 3.16 15.48
N TYR A 318 -14.52 2.30 16.11
CA TYR A 318 -14.92 1.00 15.59
C TYR A 318 -16.23 0.55 16.21
N ASP A 319 -17.25 0.32 15.37
CA ASP A 319 -18.53 -0.23 15.76
C ASP A 319 -19.14 -0.99 14.56
N ILE A 320 -19.48 -2.26 14.75
CA ILE A 320 -20.08 -3.10 13.69
C ILE A 320 -21.62 -3.13 13.71
N TYR A 321 -22.25 -2.55 14.73
CA TYR A 321 -23.69 -2.55 14.95
C TYR A 321 -24.32 -1.22 14.57
N GLU A 322 -23.94 -0.15 15.27
CA GLU A 322 -24.48 1.21 15.07
C GLU A 322 -23.57 2.06 14.17
N GLY A 323 -22.30 1.68 14.09
CA GLY A 323 -21.27 2.45 13.42
C GLY A 323 -20.87 3.72 14.19
N PHE A 324 -20.00 4.52 13.58
CA PHE A 324 -19.55 5.81 14.10
C PHE A 324 -19.69 6.90 13.03
N PRO A 325 -20.01 8.14 13.41
CA PRO A 325 -20.21 9.21 12.44
C PRO A 325 -18.87 9.71 11.88
N ASP A 326 -18.83 9.97 10.58
CA ASP A 326 -17.83 10.84 9.99
C ASP A 326 -18.22 12.33 10.14
N ALA A 327 -17.38 13.26 9.67
CA ALA A 327 -17.65 14.69 9.81
C ALA A 327 -18.76 15.19 8.87
N LEU A 328 -19.20 14.37 7.91
CA LEU A 328 -20.31 14.64 6.99
C LEU A 328 -21.64 14.13 7.54
N GLY A 329 -21.62 13.38 8.66
CA GLY A 329 -22.80 12.78 9.28
C GLY A 329 -23.17 11.41 8.71
N ASN A 330 -22.30 10.79 7.91
CA ASN A 330 -22.49 9.40 7.47
C ASN A 330 -22.09 8.46 8.62
N MET A 331 -22.81 7.35 8.76
CA MET A 331 -22.46 6.30 9.73
C MET A 331 -21.55 5.26 9.06
N ILE A 332 -20.34 5.11 9.59
CA ILE A 332 -19.35 4.12 9.15
C ILE A 332 -19.46 2.88 10.03
N ILE A 333 -19.69 1.72 9.41
CA ILE A 333 -19.85 0.44 10.11
C ILE A 333 -18.60 -0.41 9.86
N GLY A 334 -17.88 -0.78 10.92
CA GLY A 334 -16.61 -1.50 10.84
C GLY A 334 -15.50 -0.65 10.19
N THR A 335 -14.71 -1.25 9.30
CA THR A 335 -13.66 -0.56 8.53
C THR A 335 -13.71 -0.98 7.05
N PRO A 336 -14.74 -0.57 6.29
CA PRO A 336 -14.96 -1.07 4.94
C PRO A 336 -13.88 -0.57 3.97
N MET A 337 -13.63 -1.33 2.91
CA MET A 337 -12.62 -1.03 1.88
C MET A 337 -12.76 0.40 1.33
N ASP A 338 -13.99 0.82 0.98
CA ASP A 338 -14.25 2.16 0.42
C ASP A 338 -13.89 3.29 1.39
N TYR A 339 -14.12 3.08 2.69
CA TYR A 339 -13.69 4.02 3.74
C TYR A 339 -12.17 4.15 3.79
N ARG A 340 -11.44 3.03 3.71
CA ARG A 340 -9.96 3.01 3.72
C ARG A 340 -9.39 3.65 2.45
N VAL A 341 -9.92 3.31 1.27
CA VAL A 341 -9.53 3.91 -0.01
C VAL A 341 -9.80 5.41 -0.04
N GLY A 342 -11.02 5.85 0.31
CA GLY A 342 -11.40 7.26 0.31
C GLY A 342 -10.52 8.12 1.23
N ARG A 343 -10.08 7.55 2.36
CA ARG A 343 -9.15 8.20 3.29
C ARG A 343 -7.77 8.43 2.69
N HIS A 344 -7.21 7.46 1.96
CA HIS A 344 -5.94 7.65 1.26
C HIS A 344 -6.04 8.74 0.19
N LEU A 345 -7.13 8.73 -0.60
CA LEU A 345 -7.30 9.70 -1.69
C LEU A 345 -7.46 11.13 -1.16
N SER A 346 -8.40 11.37 -0.24
CA SER A 346 -8.57 12.72 0.33
C SER A 346 -7.41 13.14 1.22
N GLY A 347 -6.79 12.18 1.90
CA GLY A 347 -5.58 12.42 2.66
C GLY A 347 -4.45 12.95 1.76
N THR A 348 -4.34 12.44 0.55
CA THR A 348 -3.38 12.96 -0.43
C THR A 348 -3.76 14.37 -0.88
N LEU A 349 -5.00 14.58 -1.34
CA LEU A 349 -5.48 15.88 -1.84
C LEU A 349 -5.36 17.00 -0.80
N GLU A 350 -5.71 16.74 0.46
CA GLU A 350 -5.63 17.76 1.49
C GLU A 350 -4.19 18.09 1.85
N ALA A 351 -3.29 17.10 1.90
CA ALA A 351 -1.87 17.37 2.11
C ALA A 351 -1.26 18.17 0.95
N LEU A 352 -1.68 17.92 -0.30
CA LEU A 352 -1.30 18.75 -1.45
C LEU A 352 -1.83 20.18 -1.33
N ASN A 353 -3.07 20.36 -0.89
CA ASN A 353 -3.65 21.69 -0.65
C ASN A 353 -2.80 22.51 0.34
N TRP A 354 -2.38 21.91 1.46
CA TRP A 354 -1.51 22.58 2.43
C TRP A 354 -0.07 22.75 1.95
N MET A 355 0.46 21.82 1.17
CA MET A 355 1.75 22.01 0.50
C MET A 355 1.71 23.24 -0.42
N ASN A 356 0.68 23.36 -1.26
CA ASN A 356 0.52 24.49 -2.18
C ASN A 356 0.42 25.83 -1.44
N GLN A 357 -0.19 25.85 -0.25
CA GLN A 357 -0.28 27.06 0.59
C GLN A 357 1.06 27.43 1.25
N PHE A 358 1.80 26.45 1.78
CA PHE A 358 3.08 26.69 2.45
C PHE A 358 4.26 26.86 1.49
N PHE A 359 4.19 26.23 0.33
CA PHE A 359 5.24 26.22 -0.69
C PHE A 359 4.63 26.51 -2.07
N PRO A 360 4.20 27.75 -2.36
CA PRO A 360 3.60 28.10 -3.65
C PRO A 360 4.49 27.79 -4.86
N ASP A 361 5.81 27.86 -4.69
CA ASP A 361 6.78 27.52 -5.74
C ASP A 361 6.82 26.01 -6.08
N LYS A 362 6.27 25.16 -5.21
CA LYS A 362 6.13 23.71 -5.37
C LYS A 362 4.68 23.30 -5.68
N ALA A 363 3.84 24.27 -6.04
CA ALA A 363 2.41 24.00 -6.19
C ALA A 363 2.13 22.99 -7.31
N ILE A 364 1.27 22.02 -7.02
CA ILE A 364 0.80 21.00 -7.96
C ILE A 364 -0.73 21.03 -8.00
N SER A 365 -1.33 20.88 -9.18
CA SER A 365 -2.78 20.88 -9.36
C SER A 365 -3.21 19.56 -9.98
N VAL A 366 -3.87 18.74 -9.17
CA VAL A 366 -4.37 17.41 -9.56
C VAL A 366 -5.79 17.23 -9.06
N THR A 367 -6.57 16.45 -9.79
CA THR A 367 -7.87 15.96 -9.32
C THR A 367 -7.96 14.46 -9.55
N PHE A 368 -8.65 13.79 -8.63
CA PHE A 368 -9.05 12.39 -8.67
C PHE A 368 -10.15 12.20 -7.61
N PRO A 369 -10.90 11.07 -7.61
CA PRO A 369 -12.00 10.86 -6.68
C PRO A 369 -11.55 11.05 -5.23
N ASN A 370 -12.33 11.80 -4.45
CA ASN A 370 -12.09 12.01 -3.03
C ASN A 370 -12.92 11.02 -2.17
N TYR A 371 -12.93 11.23 -0.86
CA TYR A 371 -13.63 10.40 0.12
C TYR A 371 -15.13 10.46 -0.09
N VAL A 372 -15.68 11.66 -0.33
CA VAL A 372 -17.12 11.84 -0.60
C VAL A 372 -17.52 11.07 -1.85
N ASP A 373 -16.69 11.17 -2.89
CA ASP A 373 -16.88 10.49 -4.17
C ASP A 373 -16.86 8.96 -4.01
N VAL A 374 -15.91 8.42 -3.25
CA VAL A 374 -15.77 6.97 -3.00
C VAL A 374 -16.84 6.45 -2.07
N MET A 375 -17.18 7.16 -0.99
CA MET A 375 -18.24 6.74 -0.07
C MET A 375 -19.63 6.77 -0.71
N SER A 376 -19.83 7.62 -1.73
CA SER A 376 -21.10 7.71 -2.46
C SER A 376 -21.24 6.64 -3.54
N ASN A 377 -20.16 6.38 -4.29
CA ASN A 377 -20.23 5.56 -5.51
C ASN A 377 -19.58 4.17 -5.37
N GLY A 378 -18.75 3.97 -4.34
CA GLY A 378 -17.87 2.82 -4.17
C GLY A 378 -16.60 2.93 -5.02
N SER A 379 -15.49 2.35 -4.54
CA SER A 379 -14.19 2.39 -5.24
C SER A 379 -14.27 1.77 -6.63
N GLY A 380 -15.11 0.74 -6.80
CA GLY A 380 -15.24 0.03 -8.06
C GLY A 380 -15.98 0.79 -9.16
N TYR A 381 -16.71 1.86 -8.83
CA TYR A 381 -17.26 2.79 -9.83
C TYR A 381 -16.16 3.46 -10.66
N TYR A 382 -15.00 3.71 -10.03
CA TYR A 382 -13.84 4.37 -10.62
C TYR A 382 -12.88 3.40 -11.31
N LEU A 383 -13.22 2.12 -11.42
CA LEU A 383 -12.44 1.13 -12.14
C LEU A 383 -13.05 0.91 -13.52
N HIS A 384 -12.29 1.23 -14.57
CA HIS A 384 -12.73 1.16 -15.95
C HIS A 384 -12.66 -0.26 -16.53
N ASP A 385 -13.59 -0.55 -17.44
CA ASP A 385 -13.70 -1.82 -18.16
C ASP A 385 -12.57 -1.96 -19.20
N PRO A 386 -11.59 -2.86 -18.99
CA PRO A 386 -10.46 -3.01 -19.91
C PRO A 386 -10.88 -3.49 -21.30
N SER A 387 -12.06 -4.12 -21.43
CA SER A 387 -12.56 -4.61 -22.72
C SER A 387 -13.11 -3.50 -23.62
N LYS A 388 -13.41 -2.32 -23.05
CA LYS A 388 -13.93 -1.14 -23.74
C LYS A 388 -12.93 0.01 -23.81
N ALA A 389 -11.84 -0.07 -23.04
CA ALA A 389 -10.80 0.94 -23.01
C ALA A 389 -9.94 0.94 -24.28
N ASP A 390 -9.24 2.05 -24.54
CA ASP A 390 -8.18 2.08 -25.55
C ASP A 390 -7.06 1.11 -25.14
N PRO A 391 -6.70 0.10 -25.97
CA PRO A 391 -5.66 -0.87 -25.63
C PRO A 391 -4.30 -0.25 -25.28
N SER A 392 -3.99 0.95 -25.76
CA SER A 392 -2.76 1.68 -25.41
C SER A 392 -2.71 2.17 -23.96
N ARG A 393 -3.87 2.25 -23.30
CA ARG A 393 -4.03 2.65 -21.89
C ARG A 393 -4.25 1.46 -20.95
N VAL A 394 -4.30 0.24 -21.47
CA VAL A 394 -4.49 -0.97 -20.67
C VAL A 394 -3.14 -1.60 -20.36
N PHE A 395 -2.78 -1.63 -19.08
CA PHE A 395 -1.53 -2.23 -18.63
C PHE A 395 -1.77 -3.41 -17.70
N GLN A 396 -0.83 -4.34 -17.71
CA GLN A 396 -0.75 -5.44 -16.76
C GLN A 396 0.45 -5.23 -15.84
N ASN A 397 0.21 -5.37 -14.54
CA ASN A 397 1.20 -5.31 -13.47
C ASN A 397 1.49 -6.70 -12.89
#